data_AF-A0A3D1WX22-F1
#
_entry.id   AF-A0A3D1WX22-F1
#
_cell.length_a   1.000
_cell.length_b   1.000
_cell.length_c   1.000
_cell.angle_alpha   90.00
_cell.angle_beta   90.00
_cell.angle_gamma   90.00
#
_symmetry.space_group_name_H-M   'P 1'
#
loop_
_entity.id
_entity.type
_entity.pdbx_description
1 polymer ?
#
loop_
_entity_poly.entity_id
_entity_poly.type
_entity_poly.pdbx_seq_one_letter_code
_entity_poly.pdbx_strand_id
1 'polypeptide(L)'
;MDKIADGLCIVTTGGTFDKIYDEIRGELTFRRSHLPKILKAARCAVPVSVKRLLALDSLNMEASHRKKIAEACSKRPERRIIVTHGTDTMVETARVVAARKLDKVIVFTGAMVPFALENSDAVFNLGCAFTAVQLLGPGVYLCMSGKVFAYDQVRKNRELGIFEGFSLQSTPATAGAGDPGVKGINTPGQALENGGSASIAAPRGEA
;
A
#
# COMPACT_ATOMS: atom_id res chain seq x y z
N MET A 1 -23.00 7.11 16.30
CA MET A 1 -22.10 6.88 15.14
C MET A 1 -21.87 5.38 15.05
N ASP A 2 -22.17 4.80 13.89
CA ASP A 2 -22.15 3.35 13.70
C ASP A 2 -20.68 2.87 13.69
N LYS A 3 -20.23 2.18 14.75
CA LYS A 3 -18.83 1.74 14.90
C LYS A 3 -18.33 0.87 13.72
N ILE A 4 -19.26 0.27 12.97
CA ILE A 4 -18.97 -0.52 11.77
C ILE A 4 -18.66 0.37 10.56
N ALA A 5 -19.33 1.53 10.41
CA ALA A 5 -19.13 2.43 9.27
C ALA A 5 -17.75 3.14 9.33
N ASP A 6 -17.24 3.38 10.54
CA ASP A 6 -15.89 3.91 10.79
C ASP A 6 -14.79 2.84 10.72
N GLY A 7 -15.17 1.56 10.61
CA GLY A 7 -14.27 0.41 10.52
C GLY A 7 -13.50 0.32 9.21
N LEU A 8 -12.44 -0.48 9.22
CA LEU A 8 -11.62 -0.80 8.05
C LEU A 8 -11.91 -2.22 7.58
N CYS A 9 -12.11 -2.40 6.27
CA CYS A 9 -12.27 -3.72 5.65
C CYS A 9 -11.11 -4.02 4.71
N ILE A 10 -10.56 -5.23 4.78
CA ILE A 10 -9.66 -5.76 3.75
C ILE A 10 -10.44 -6.72 2.86
N VAL A 11 -10.52 -6.40 1.58
CA VAL A 11 -11.05 -7.31 0.55
C VAL A 11 -9.87 -7.99 -0.15
N THR A 12 -9.77 -9.31 -0.04
CA THR A 12 -8.70 -10.06 -0.71
C THR A 12 -9.18 -10.65 -2.03
N THR A 13 -8.39 -10.48 -3.09
CA THR A 13 -8.70 -11.00 -4.43
C THR A 13 -7.69 -12.05 -4.92
N GLY A 14 -6.73 -12.42 -4.07
CA GLY A 14 -5.58 -13.26 -4.40
C GLY A 14 -4.34 -12.42 -4.68
N GLY A 15 -3.70 -12.68 -5.82
CA GLY A 15 -2.42 -12.07 -6.17
C GLY A 15 -1.24 -12.56 -5.33
N THR A 16 -0.06 -12.04 -5.63
CA THR A 16 1.22 -12.43 -5.03
C THR A 16 1.20 -12.54 -3.50
N PHE A 17 0.40 -11.73 -2.82
CA PHE A 17 0.20 -11.73 -1.37
C PHE A 17 -0.20 -13.08 -0.76
N ASP A 18 -1.07 -13.82 -1.44
CA ASP A 18 -1.66 -15.06 -0.94
C ASP A 18 -1.09 -16.31 -1.66
N LYS A 19 -0.07 -16.14 -2.52
CA LYS A 19 0.60 -17.26 -3.20
C LYS A 19 1.44 -18.07 -2.20
N ILE A 20 1.13 -19.36 -2.09
CA ILE A 20 1.84 -20.37 -1.31
C ILE A 20 2.49 -21.34 -2.30
N TYR A 21 3.79 -21.60 -2.15
CA TYR A 21 4.45 -22.65 -2.93
C TYR A 21 3.97 -24.04 -2.46
N ASP A 22 3.43 -24.81 -3.39
CA ASP A 22 3.08 -26.22 -3.21
C ASP A 22 4.26 -27.07 -3.67
N GLU A 23 5.06 -27.56 -2.72
CA GLU A 23 6.28 -28.34 -2.99
C GLU A 23 6.00 -29.67 -3.70
N ILE A 24 4.79 -30.21 -3.57
CA ILE A 24 4.40 -31.48 -4.18
C ILE A 24 4.14 -31.30 -5.68
N ARG A 25 3.57 -30.14 -6.05
CA ARG A 25 3.21 -29.82 -7.44
C ARG A 25 4.21 -28.88 -8.13
N GLY A 26 5.07 -28.21 -7.38
CA GLY A 26 5.97 -27.18 -7.90
C GLY A 26 5.24 -25.90 -8.35
N GLU A 27 4.04 -25.63 -7.82
CA GLU A 27 3.16 -24.55 -8.27
C GLU A 27 2.83 -23.56 -7.14
N LEU A 28 2.54 -22.30 -7.49
CA LEU A 28 2.04 -21.30 -6.55
C LEU A 28 0.49 -21.38 -6.46
N THR A 29 -0.03 -21.65 -5.27
CA THR A 29 -1.47 -21.83 -4.99
C THR A 29 -1.99 -20.81 -3.97
N PHE A 30 -3.31 -20.77 -3.73
CA PHE A 30 -3.96 -19.78 -2.82
C PHE A 30 -4.68 -20.43 -1.62
N ARG A 31 -4.20 -21.58 -1.13
CA ARG A 31 -4.97 -22.45 -0.20
C ARG A 31 -5.34 -21.80 1.13
N ARG A 32 -4.54 -20.87 1.67
CA ARG A 32 -4.80 -20.11 2.90
C ARG A 32 -4.30 -18.68 2.76
N SER A 33 -5.02 -17.70 3.30
CA SER A 33 -4.53 -16.31 3.29
C SER A 33 -3.49 -16.10 4.39
N HIS A 34 -2.41 -15.40 4.07
CA HIS A 34 -1.37 -15.02 5.04
C HIS A 34 -1.75 -13.80 5.87
N LEU A 35 -2.80 -13.10 5.49
CA LEU A 35 -3.20 -11.83 6.07
C LEU A 35 -3.35 -11.86 7.60
N PRO A 36 -3.97 -12.88 8.25
CA PRO A 36 -4.02 -12.91 9.72
C PRO A 36 -2.64 -13.00 10.38
N LYS A 37 -1.70 -13.73 9.78
CA LYS A 37 -0.32 -13.82 10.27
C LYS A 37 0.39 -12.48 10.12
N ILE A 38 0.24 -11.83 8.98
CA ILE A 38 0.82 -10.51 8.69
C ILE A 38 0.29 -9.47 9.69
N LEU A 39 -1.02 -9.40 9.89
CA LEU A 39 -1.64 -8.43 10.81
C LEU A 39 -1.16 -8.63 12.25
N LYS A 40 -1.01 -9.88 12.70
CA LYS A 40 -0.45 -10.20 14.02
C LYS A 40 1.02 -9.77 14.13
N ALA A 41 1.85 -10.10 13.14
CA ALA A 41 3.26 -9.75 13.12
C ALA A 41 3.49 -8.23 13.07
N ALA A 42 2.68 -7.52 12.29
CA ALA A 42 2.71 -6.07 12.17
C ALA A 42 2.16 -5.33 13.41
N ARG A 43 1.65 -6.06 14.41
CA ARG A 43 0.97 -5.51 15.61
C ARG A 43 -0.10 -4.48 15.24
N CYS A 44 -0.87 -4.77 14.18
CA CYS A 44 -1.90 -3.87 13.70
C CYS A 44 -2.95 -3.65 14.79
N ALA A 45 -3.08 -2.41 15.27
CA ALA A 45 -4.02 -2.02 16.32
C ALA A 45 -5.40 -1.59 15.78
N VAL A 46 -5.51 -1.41 14.46
CA VAL A 46 -6.75 -0.97 13.82
C VAL A 46 -7.72 -2.14 13.73
N PRO A 47 -8.95 -2.03 14.28
CA PRO A 47 -9.98 -3.05 14.08
C PRO A 47 -10.27 -3.23 12.60
N VAL A 48 -10.07 -4.45 12.10
CA VAL A 48 -10.18 -4.76 10.68
C VAL A 48 -11.06 -5.98 10.45
N SER A 49 -12.02 -5.84 9.54
CA SER A 49 -12.77 -6.96 8.99
C SER A 49 -12.06 -7.48 7.74
N VAL A 50 -12.05 -8.80 7.52
CA VAL A 50 -11.41 -9.41 6.35
C VAL A 50 -12.45 -10.15 5.53
N LYS A 51 -12.63 -9.74 4.27
CA LYS A 51 -13.47 -10.40 3.29
C LYS A 51 -12.61 -11.04 2.21
N ARG A 52 -12.48 -12.37 2.27
CA ARG A 52 -11.96 -13.14 1.13
C ARG A 52 -13.01 -13.16 0.03
N LEU A 53 -12.69 -12.57 -1.13
CA LEU A 53 -13.60 -12.45 -2.26
C LEU A 53 -13.21 -13.35 -3.41
N LEU A 54 -11.95 -13.32 -3.81
CA LEU A 54 -11.38 -14.13 -4.90
C LEU A 54 -10.00 -14.65 -4.48
N ALA A 55 -9.50 -15.60 -5.25
CA ALA A 55 -8.17 -16.19 -5.10
C ALA A 55 -7.57 -16.42 -6.50
N LEU A 56 -7.31 -15.33 -7.22
CA LEU A 56 -6.88 -15.36 -8.63
C LEU A 56 -5.53 -14.68 -8.82
N ASP A 57 -4.80 -15.13 -9.84
CA ASP A 57 -3.74 -14.34 -10.44
C ASP A 57 -4.35 -13.14 -11.20
N SER A 58 -3.74 -11.96 -11.10
CA SER A 58 -4.19 -10.76 -11.81
C SER A 58 -4.22 -10.94 -13.32
N LEU A 59 -3.32 -11.75 -13.89
CA LEU A 59 -3.27 -12.05 -15.32
C LEU A 59 -4.46 -12.89 -15.79
N ASN A 60 -5.06 -13.66 -14.89
CA ASN A 60 -6.27 -14.46 -15.16
C ASN A 60 -7.56 -13.72 -14.78
N MET A 61 -7.47 -12.43 -14.44
CA MET A 61 -8.64 -11.65 -14.02
C MET A 61 -9.41 -11.09 -15.21
N GLU A 62 -10.69 -11.46 -15.32
CA GLU A 62 -11.63 -11.01 -16.33
C GLU A 62 -12.48 -9.81 -15.87
N ALA A 63 -13.24 -9.22 -16.80
CA ALA A 63 -14.15 -8.11 -16.51
C ALA A 63 -15.22 -8.48 -15.46
N SER A 64 -15.71 -9.73 -15.49
CA SER A 64 -16.67 -10.27 -14.52
C SER A 64 -16.11 -10.26 -13.09
N HIS A 65 -14.84 -10.63 -12.92
CA HIS A 65 -14.13 -10.60 -11.65
C HIS A 65 -13.95 -9.17 -11.12
N ARG A 66 -13.53 -8.22 -11.99
CA ARG A 66 -13.41 -6.80 -11.62
C ARG A 66 -14.76 -6.20 -11.18
N LYS A 67 -15.85 -6.56 -11.85
CA LYS A 67 -17.22 -6.16 -11.45
C LYS A 67 -17.59 -6.69 -10.06
N LYS A 68 -17.26 -7.95 -9.73
CA LYS A 68 -17.46 -8.53 -8.39
C LYS A 68 -16.69 -7.76 -7.32
N ILE A 69 -15.45 -7.33 -7.61
CA ILE A 69 -14.64 -6.51 -6.68
C ILE A 69 -15.30 -5.15 -6.43
N ALA A 70 -15.73 -4.47 -7.49
CA ALA A 70 -16.42 -3.19 -7.38
C ALA A 70 -17.75 -3.30 -6.61
N GLU A 71 -18.50 -4.36 -6.85
CA GLU A 71 -19.75 -4.65 -6.13
C GLU A 71 -19.49 -4.95 -4.64
N ALA A 72 -18.46 -5.74 -4.34
CA ALA A 72 -18.06 -6.01 -2.96
C ALA A 72 -17.72 -4.71 -2.21
N CYS A 73 -16.94 -3.81 -2.83
CA CYS A 73 -16.61 -2.52 -2.24
C CYS A 73 -17.85 -1.65 -1.98
N SER A 74 -18.80 -1.65 -2.92
CA SER A 74 -20.06 -0.91 -2.80
C SER A 74 -20.93 -1.41 -1.65
N LYS A 75 -21.07 -2.74 -1.51
CA LYS A 75 -21.93 -3.38 -0.51
C LYS A 75 -21.36 -3.38 0.91
N ARG A 76 -20.09 -3.01 1.10
CA ARG A 76 -19.51 -2.93 2.45
C ARG A 76 -20.05 -1.71 3.21
N PRO A 77 -20.41 -1.86 4.50
CA PRO A 77 -20.76 -0.71 5.33
C PRO A 77 -19.54 0.17 5.64
N GLU A 78 -18.33 -0.39 5.69
CA GLU A 78 -17.10 0.36 5.97
C GLU A 78 -16.83 1.44 4.92
N ARG A 79 -16.41 2.62 5.37
CA ARG A 79 -15.95 3.71 4.50
C ARG A 79 -14.50 3.53 4.06
N ARG A 80 -13.70 2.75 4.79
CA ARG A 80 -12.27 2.53 4.55
C ARG A 80 -12.04 1.10 4.09
N ILE A 81 -11.56 0.94 2.86
CA ILE A 81 -11.36 -0.38 2.26
C ILE A 81 -9.94 -0.49 1.72
N ILE A 82 -9.25 -1.56 2.09
CA ILE A 82 -8.01 -1.98 1.45
C ILE A 82 -8.34 -3.17 0.56
N VAL A 83 -7.87 -3.15 -0.69
CA VAL A 83 -8.01 -4.28 -1.62
C VAL A 83 -6.64 -4.87 -1.88
N THR A 84 -6.40 -6.11 -1.46
CA THR A 84 -5.18 -6.84 -1.85
C THR A 84 -5.39 -7.47 -3.22
N HIS A 85 -4.49 -7.17 -4.15
CA HIS A 85 -4.62 -7.53 -5.56
C HIS A 85 -3.26 -7.89 -6.18
N GLY A 86 -3.27 -8.71 -7.24
CA GLY A 86 -2.07 -8.94 -8.05
C GLY A 86 -1.67 -7.70 -8.84
N THR A 87 -0.37 -7.48 -9.04
CA THR A 87 0.13 -6.19 -9.52
C THR A 87 -0.11 -5.92 -11.01
N ASP A 88 -0.27 -6.96 -11.83
CA ASP A 88 -0.25 -6.81 -13.30
C ASP A 88 -1.45 -6.07 -13.87
N THR A 89 -2.63 -6.27 -13.28
CA THR A 89 -3.90 -5.69 -13.72
C THR A 89 -4.56 -4.83 -12.63
N MET A 90 -3.83 -4.52 -11.56
CA MET A 90 -4.33 -3.74 -10.41
C MET A 90 -4.93 -2.39 -10.83
N VAL A 91 -4.25 -1.67 -11.73
CA VAL A 91 -4.71 -0.35 -12.23
C VAL A 91 -6.04 -0.48 -12.98
N GLU A 92 -6.21 -1.53 -13.78
CA GLU A 92 -7.45 -1.79 -14.51
C GLU A 92 -8.61 -2.07 -13.56
N THR A 93 -8.38 -2.89 -12.53
CA THR A 93 -9.38 -3.15 -11.49
C THR A 93 -9.73 -1.89 -10.73
N ALA A 94 -8.74 -1.08 -10.35
CA ALA A 94 -8.96 0.19 -9.65
C ALA A 94 -9.86 1.14 -10.47
N ARG A 95 -9.66 1.24 -11.79
CA ARG A 95 -10.53 2.02 -12.69
C ARG A 95 -11.99 1.55 -12.67
N VAL A 96 -12.22 0.23 -12.69
CA VAL A 96 -13.59 -0.33 -12.61
C VAL A 96 -14.27 -0.01 -11.29
N VAL A 97 -13.51 0.00 -10.17
CA VAL A 97 -14.04 0.42 -8.86
C VAL A 97 -14.31 1.91 -8.83
N ALA A 98 -13.38 2.74 -9.33
CA ALA A 98 -13.52 4.19 -9.36
C ALA A 98 -14.74 4.66 -10.16
N ALA A 99 -15.08 3.95 -11.26
CA ALA A 99 -16.27 4.22 -12.06
C ALA A 99 -17.59 4.11 -11.26
N ARG A 100 -17.60 3.46 -10.10
CA ARG A 100 -18.76 3.39 -9.21
C ARG A 100 -19.01 4.67 -8.39
N LYS A 101 -18.05 5.60 -8.34
CA LYS A 101 -18.17 6.89 -7.63
C LYS A 101 -18.64 6.74 -6.18
N LEU A 102 -18.08 5.77 -5.47
CA LEU A 102 -18.44 5.50 -4.08
C LEU A 102 -17.89 6.59 -3.16
N ASP A 103 -18.68 7.03 -2.18
CA ASP A 103 -18.22 7.89 -1.09
C ASP A 103 -17.45 7.07 -0.03
N LYS A 104 -16.30 6.52 -0.46
CA LYS A 104 -15.43 5.62 0.31
C LYS A 104 -13.97 5.88 -0.03
N VAL A 105 -13.07 5.60 0.91
CA VAL A 105 -11.62 5.57 0.68
C VAL A 105 -11.23 4.14 0.36
N ILE A 106 -10.75 3.90 -0.86
CA ILE A 106 -10.39 2.56 -1.34
C ILE A 106 -8.93 2.57 -1.78
N VAL A 107 -8.10 1.79 -1.09
CA VAL A 107 -6.66 1.68 -1.41
C VAL A 107 -6.36 0.27 -1.90
N PHE A 108 -5.94 0.17 -3.15
CA PHE A 108 -5.39 -1.05 -3.72
C PHE A 108 -3.93 -1.21 -3.31
N THR A 109 -3.54 -2.42 -2.94
CA THR A 109 -2.15 -2.77 -2.65
C THR A 109 -1.86 -4.21 -3.06
N GLY A 110 -0.60 -4.57 -3.11
CA GLY A 110 -0.12 -5.87 -3.55
C GLY A 110 1.35 -6.05 -3.18
N ALA A 111 1.96 -7.06 -3.78
CA ALA A 111 3.37 -7.36 -3.58
C ALA A 111 3.98 -7.82 -4.90
N MET A 112 5.25 -7.48 -5.12
CA MET A 112 6.04 -8.01 -6.23
C MET A 112 6.59 -9.40 -5.90
N VAL A 113 6.89 -9.66 -4.62
CA VAL A 113 7.45 -10.92 -4.13
C VAL A 113 6.43 -11.61 -3.22
N PRO A 114 6.09 -12.90 -3.44
CA PRO A 114 5.15 -13.64 -2.59
C PRO A 114 5.51 -13.55 -1.11
N PHE A 115 4.52 -13.38 -0.24
CA PHE A 115 4.76 -13.27 1.20
C PHE A 115 5.47 -14.50 1.80
N ALA A 116 5.28 -15.68 1.20
CA ALA A 116 5.93 -16.91 1.63
C ALA A 116 7.46 -16.92 1.40
N LEU A 117 8.00 -15.98 0.61
CA LEU A 117 9.43 -15.88 0.32
C LEU A 117 10.09 -14.80 1.19
N GLU A 118 11.39 -14.97 1.43
CA GLU A 118 12.21 -13.98 2.10
C GLU A 118 12.24 -12.65 1.32
N ASN A 119 12.40 -11.54 2.05
CA ASN A 119 12.46 -10.18 1.50
C ASN A 119 11.19 -9.74 0.74
N SER A 120 10.02 -10.32 1.06
CA SER A 120 8.75 -9.88 0.49
C SER A 120 8.40 -8.43 0.86
N ASP A 121 7.97 -7.66 -0.13
CA ASP A 121 7.47 -6.29 0.02
C ASP A 121 6.02 -6.24 0.54
N ALA A 122 5.38 -7.39 0.75
CA ALA A 122 3.99 -7.50 1.19
C ALA A 122 3.74 -6.76 2.51
N VAL A 123 4.49 -7.06 3.57
CA VAL A 123 4.23 -6.48 4.91
C VAL A 123 4.34 -4.96 4.88
N PHE A 124 5.37 -4.45 4.20
CA PHE A 124 5.59 -3.02 4.04
C PHE A 124 4.45 -2.35 3.26
N ASN A 125 4.10 -2.87 2.08
CA ASN A 125 3.03 -2.31 1.25
C ASN A 125 1.67 -2.32 1.96
N LEU A 126 1.35 -3.39 2.71
CA LEU A 126 0.12 -3.43 3.51
C LEU A 126 0.15 -2.38 4.62
N GLY A 127 1.26 -2.25 5.34
CA GLY A 127 1.43 -1.20 6.36
C GLY A 127 1.21 0.20 5.79
N CYS A 128 1.80 0.51 4.63
CA CYS A 128 1.57 1.77 3.93
C CYS A 128 0.10 1.95 3.53
N ALA A 129 -0.57 0.89 3.04
CA ALA A 129 -1.98 0.95 2.67
C ALA A 129 -2.91 1.22 3.87
N PHE A 130 -2.60 0.67 5.05
CA PHE A 130 -3.29 0.99 6.30
C PHE A 130 -3.17 2.46 6.67
N THR A 131 -1.99 3.04 6.53
CA THR A 131 -1.81 4.48 6.76
C THR A 131 -2.57 5.31 5.72
N ALA A 132 -2.41 4.97 4.43
CA ALA A 132 -3.04 5.70 3.33
C ALA A 132 -4.58 5.75 3.44
N VAL A 133 -5.24 4.62 3.72
CA VAL A 133 -6.71 4.56 3.79
C VAL A 133 -7.29 5.36 4.97
N GLN A 134 -6.46 5.67 5.97
CA GLN A 134 -6.86 6.49 7.13
C GLN A 134 -6.64 7.98 6.91
N LEU A 135 -5.65 8.37 6.10
CA LEU A 135 -5.26 9.77 5.88
C LEU A 135 -5.89 10.41 4.64
N LEU A 136 -6.31 9.61 3.66
CA LEU A 136 -6.87 10.12 2.41
C LEU A 136 -8.38 10.39 2.50
N GLY A 137 -8.86 11.28 1.64
CA GLY A 137 -10.28 11.51 1.43
C GLY A 137 -10.93 10.44 0.53
N PRO A 138 -12.27 10.50 0.33
CA PRO A 138 -12.98 9.58 -0.55
C PRO A 138 -12.35 9.55 -1.95
N GLY A 139 -12.12 8.35 -2.47
CA GLY A 139 -11.40 8.13 -3.73
C GLY A 139 -10.83 6.72 -3.85
N VAL A 140 -10.28 6.42 -5.02
CA VAL A 140 -9.59 5.15 -5.30
C VAL A 140 -8.12 5.40 -5.55
N TYR A 141 -7.27 4.71 -4.81
CA TYR A 141 -5.83 4.90 -4.80
C TYR A 141 -5.10 3.57 -4.93
N LEU A 142 -3.84 3.61 -5.37
CA LEU A 142 -2.90 2.51 -5.28
C LEU A 142 -1.79 2.89 -4.30
N CYS A 143 -1.41 1.97 -3.42
CA CYS A 143 -0.30 2.12 -2.49
C CYS A 143 0.70 0.98 -2.67
N MET A 144 1.86 1.30 -3.25
CA MET A 144 2.92 0.36 -3.59
C MET A 144 4.28 1.03 -3.41
N SER A 145 5.25 0.29 -2.85
CA SER A 145 6.65 0.72 -2.74
C SER A 145 6.81 2.11 -2.09
N GLY A 146 6.02 2.38 -1.05
CA GLY A 146 6.10 3.62 -0.27
C GLY A 146 5.46 4.85 -0.93
N LYS A 147 4.80 4.67 -2.09
CA LYS A 147 4.12 5.75 -2.81
C LYS A 147 2.61 5.51 -2.84
N VAL A 148 1.85 6.59 -2.87
CA VAL A 148 0.41 6.60 -3.08
C VAL A 148 0.10 7.29 -4.40
N PHE A 149 -0.74 6.67 -5.20
CA PHE A 149 -1.17 7.22 -6.49
C PHE A 149 -2.69 7.25 -6.58
N ALA A 150 -3.26 8.28 -7.20
CA ALA A 150 -4.64 8.22 -7.68
C ALA A 150 -4.74 7.17 -8.80
N TYR A 151 -5.87 6.46 -8.89
CA TYR A 151 -6.06 5.34 -9.83
C TYR A 151 -5.87 5.72 -11.31
N ASP A 152 -6.05 6.99 -11.65
CA ASP A 152 -5.92 7.57 -12.98
C ASP A 152 -4.56 8.22 -13.22
N GLN A 153 -3.75 8.43 -12.18
CA GLN A 153 -2.42 9.05 -12.24
C GLN A 153 -1.27 8.04 -12.11
N VAL A 154 -1.49 6.78 -12.52
CA VAL A 154 -0.52 5.69 -12.38
C VAL A 154 -0.59 4.67 -13.51
N ARG A 155 0.56 4.06 -13.81
CA ARG A 155 0.67 2.84 -14.61
C ARG A 155 1.59 1.82 -13.97
N LYS A 156 1.38 0.54 -14.31
CA LYS A 156 2.33 -0.55 -14.01
C LYS A 156 3.39 -0.59 -15.10
N ASN A 157 4.64 -0.36 -14.73
CA ASN A 157 5.78 -0.69 -15.58
C ASN A 157 6.12 -2.16 -15.38
N ARG A 158 5.87 -2.99 -16.40
CA ARG A 158 6.13 -4.43 -16.30
C ARG A 158 7.61 -4.77 -16.53
N GLU A 159 8.30 -4.00 -17.36
CA GLU A 159 9.73 -4.19 -17.63
C GLU A 159 10.58 -3.91 -16.39
N LEU A 160 10.28 -2.82 -15.68
CA LEU A 160 10.98 -2.43 -14.46
C LEU A 160 10.36 -3.02 -13.18
N GLY A 161 9.20 -3.67 -13.27
CA GLY A 161 8.51 -4.22 -12.11
C GLY A 161 7.98 -3.18 -11.12
N ILE A 162 7.88 -1.90 -11.48
CA ILE A 162 7.45 -0.80 -10.57
C ILE A 162 6.11 -0.18 -10.96
N PHE A 163 5.53 0.62 -10.05
CA PHE A 163 4.46 1.55 -10.37
C PHE A 163 5.05 2.94 -10.52
N GLU A 164 4.68 3.63 -11.60
CA GLU A 164 5.13 4.99 -11.89
C GLU A 164 3.92 5.89 -12.11
N GLY A 165 4.01 7.10 -11.54
CA GLY A 165 3.01 8.12 -11.77
C GLY A 165 3.20 8.75 -13.13
N PHE A 166 2.12 9.18 -13.78
CA PHE A 166 2.24 10.16 -14.84
C PHE A 166 2.71 11.44 -14.15
N SER A 167 3.90 11.93 -14.47
CA SER A 167 4.47 13.10 -13.80
C SER A 167 3.42 14.22 -13.73
N LEU A 168 3.08 14.68 -12.54
CA LEU A 168 2.71 16.08 -12.42
C LEU A 168 3.99 16.81 -12.83
N GLN A 169 4.00 17.41 -14.03
CA GLN A 169 4.90 18.54 -14.25
C GLN A 169 4.58 19.49 -13.10
N SER A 170 5.52 19.64 -12.18
CA SER A 170 5.46 20.70 -11.19
C SER A 170 5.35 21.99 -11.97
N THR A 171 4.17 22.62 -11.98
CA THR A 171 4.06 24.02 -12.29
C THR A 171 5.11 24.73 -11.43
N PRO A 172 6.04 25.53 -12.00
CA PRO A 172 6.95 26.29 -11.18
C PRO A 172 6.10 27.10 -10.20
N ALA A 173 6.44 27.03 -8.91
CA ALA A 173 5.91 27.98 -7.95
C ALA A 173 6.09 29.36 -8.54
N THR A 174 4.99 30.02 -8.88
CA THR A 174 5.01 31.40 -9.35
C THR A 174 5.73 32.21 -8.29
N ALA A 175 6.87 32.78 -8.66
CA ALA A 175 7.60 33.75 -7.88
C ALA A 175 6.65 34.93 -7.60
N GLY A 176 6.10 34.96 -6.39
CA GLY A 176 5.32 36.06 -5.84
C GLY A 176 6.13 36.76 -4.76
N ALA A 177 6.55 37.97 -5.09
CA ALA A 177 7.28 38.95 -4.29
C ALA A 177 6.94 39.03 -2.78
N GLY A 178 7.99 39.23 -1.98
CA GLY A 178 8.00 40.20 -0.87
C GLY A 178 7.65 39.69 0.53
N ASP A 179 8.69 39.36 1.32
CA ASP A 179 8.66 39.46 2.79
C ASP A 179 8.64 40.95 3.21
N PRO A 180 7.88 41.32 4.26
CA PRO A 180 8.59 41.71 5.47
C PRO A 180 7.85 41.32 6.76
N GLY A 181 8.44 40.47 7.59
CA GLY A 181 7.87 40.23 8.91
C GLY A 181 8.53 39.26 9.89
N VAL A 182 9.82 38.92 9.78
CA VAL A 182 10.49 38.10 10.82
C VAL A 182 11.08 38.99 11.92
N LYS A 183 10.36 39.17 13.03
CA LYS A 183 10.92 39.57 14.33
C LYS A 183 11.58 38.35 14.97
N GLY A 184 12.87 38.46 15.28
CA GLY A 184 13.71 37.33 15.64
C GLY A 184 13.78 36.94 17.11
N ILE A 185 14.76 36.04 17.30
CA ILE A 185 15.62 35.76 18.45
C ILE A 185 15.02 34.89 19.58
N ASN A 186 15.43 33.61 19.60
CA ASN A 186 16.28 33.14 20.69
C ASN A 186 17.06 31.86 20.34
N THR A 187 18.39 32.00 20.37
CA THR A 187 19.40 30.94 20.28
C THR A 187 20.07 30.84 21.65
N PRO A 188 20.39 29.63 22.12
CA PRO A 188 21.62 29.37 22.86
C PRO A 188 22.44 28.35 22.05
N GLY A 189 23.63 28.65 21.53
CA GLY A 189 24.84 29.03 22.26
C GLY A 189 25.85 27.88 22.08
N GLN A 190 26.78 28.02 21.15
CA GLN A 190 27.88 27.07 20.87
C GLN A 190 29.02 27.24 21.88
N ALA A 191 29.64 26.11 22.27
CA ALA A 191 31.10 25.81 22.27
C ALA A 191 31.27 24.47 23.04
N LEU A 192 32.00 23.45 22.59
CA LEU A 192 33.40 23.43 22.16
C LEU A 192 33.65 22.21 21.26
N GLU A 193 34.53 22.38 20.27
CA GLU A 193 35.17 21.30 19.51
C GLU A 193 36.11 20.49 20.42
N ASN A 194 36.19 19.18 20.20
CA ASN A 194 37.46 18.47 20.08
C ASN A 194 37.26 17.10 19.42
N GLY A 195 38.18 16.77 18.52
CA GLY A 195 38.05 15.68 17.55
C GLY A 195 38.18 14.26 18.09
N GLY A 196 37.87 13.31 17.20
CA GLY A 196 38.04 11.88 17.42
C GLY A 196 37.28 11.08 16.38
N SER A 197 37.94 10.76 15.27
CA SER A 197 37.47 9.77 14.30
C SER A 197 37.35 8.39 14.97
N ALA A 198 36.16 7.79 14.95
CA ALA A 198 35.98 6.39 15.34
C ALA A 198 35.25 5.62 14.23
N SER A 199 36.03 4.80 13.53
CA SER A 199 35.59 3.75 12.62
C SER A 199 34.84 2.67 13.40
N ILE A 200 33.68 2.23 12.88
CA ILE A 200 32.93 1.11 13.43
C ILE A 200 33.50 -0.17 12.83
N ALA A 201 34.20 -0.96 13.65
CA ALA A 201 34.64 -2.31 13.34
C ALA A 201 33.56 -3.34 13.74
N ALA A 202 33.33 -4.34 12.87
CA ALA A 202 32.46 -5.47 13.10
C ALA A 202 33.03 -6.42 14.16
N PRO A 203 32.21 -7.08 15.00
CA PRO A 203 32.70 -8.12 15.89
C PRO A 203 32.95 -9.41 15.11
N ARG A 204 34.22 -9.86 15.09
CA ARG A 204 34.57 -11.27 14.88
C ARG A 204 34.36 -12.02 16.20
N GLY A 205 33.75 -13.19 16.10
CA GLY A 205 33.55 -14.10 17.23
C GLY A 205 34.81 -14.87 17.62
N GLU A 206 34.71 -15.53 18.76
CA GLU A 206 35.55 -16.59 19.34
C GLU A 206 34.75 -17.08 20.58
N ALA A 207 34.71 -18.33 21.00
CA ALA A 207 35.27 -19.61 20.57
C ALA A 207 34.42 -20.71 21.22
#